data_AF-A0A1E5T3C5-F1
#
_entry.id   AF-A0A1E5T3C5-F1
#
_cell.length_a   1.000
_cell.length_b   1.000
_cell.length_c   1.000
_cell.angle_alpha   90.00
_cell.angle_beta   90.00
_cell.angle_gamma   90.00
#
_symmetry.space_group_name_H-M   'P 1'
#
loop_
_entity.id
_entity.type
_entity.pdbx_description
1 polymer ?
#
loop_
_entity_poly.entity_id
_entity_poly.type
_entity_poly.pdbx_seq_one_letter_code
_entity_poly.pdbx_strand_id
1 'polypeptide(L)'
;MITIAIVGPESTGKSTLAQTLATYYGTVSVPEYSREFLTDLGRPYRQEDLLTIAKGQLESEKIYRKRANERLILDTDLFVIKVWSEFKYGNCDPFILQLLQMNLADFYLLTSPDIPYEDDPLRESPNDRGRLFDIYHQELVEANVSFKVVQGSPEYRLRQSIKAISEVI
;
A
#
# COMPACT_ATOMS: atom_id res chain seq x y z
N MET A 1 13.02 11.00 9.68
CA MET A 1 12.67 10.44 8.36
C MET A 1 11.23 10.06 8.40
N ILE A 2 10.48 10.46 7.37
CA ILE A 2 9.03 10.33 7.32
C ILE A 2 8.63 9.21 6.36
N THR A 3 7.74 8.32 6.77
CA THR A 3 7.19 7.25 5.94
C THR A 3 5.85 7.65 5.34
N ILE A 4 5.71 7.44 4.03
CA ILE A 4 4.48 7.72 3.29
C ILE A 4 4.02 6.42 2.64
N ALA A 5 2.92 5.86 3.11
CA ALA A 5 2.36 4.62 2.56
C ALA A 5 1.31 4.92 1.50
N ILE A 6 1.37 4.19 0.40
CA ILE A 6 0.37 4.25 -0.67
C ILE A 6 -0.47 2.98 -0.61
N VAL A 7 -1.76 3.15 -0.38
CA VAL A 7 -2.72 2.07 -0.15
C VAL A 7 -3.92 2.22 -1.08
N GLY A 8 -4.72 1.16 -1.17
CA GLY A 8 -5.93 1.12 -1.98
C GLY A 8 -6.06 -0.16 -2.80
N PRO A 9 -7.18 -0.29 -3.54
CA PRO A 9 -7.50 -1.48 -4.31
C PRO A 9 -6.42 -1.85 -5.34
N GLU A 10 -6.52 -3.06 -5.89
CA GLU A 10 -5.74 -3.42 -7.08
C GLU A 10 -6.05 -2.49 -8.27
N SER A 11 -5.06 -2.30 -9.15
CA SER A 11 -5.19 -1.47 -10.37
C SER A 11 -5.59 -0.01 -10.14
N THR A 12 -5.06 0.63 -9.10
CA THR A 12 -5.33 2.06 -8.80
C THR A 12 -4.11 2.97 -8.95
N GLY A 13 -3.01 2.45 -9.51
CA GLY A 13 -1.80 3.23 -9.80
C GLY A 13 -0.84 3.42 -8.62
N LYS A 14 -0.93 2.58 -7.57
CA LYS A 14 -0.07 2.65 -6.37
C LYS A 14 1.42 2.64 -6.71
N SER A 15 1.88 1.61 -7.41
CA SER A 15 3.30 1.45 -7.78
C SER A 15 3.83 2.59 -8.62
N THR A 16 3.05 3.04 -9.61
CA THR A 16 3.40 4.20 -10.45
C THR A 16 3.52 5.47 -9.61
N LEU A 17 2.57 5.72 -8.71
CA LEU A 17 2.61 6.89 -7.82
C LEU A 17 3.81 6.81 -6.86
N ALA A 18 4.11 5.63 -6.32
CA ALA A 18 5.23 5.41 -5.40
C ALA A 18 6.58 5.73 -6.03
N GLN A 19 6.81 5.20 -7.23
CA GLN A 19 8.03 5.45 -8.00
C GLN A 19 8.14 6.94 -8.36
N THR A 20 7.05 7.55 -8.81
CA THR A 20 7.04 8.95 -9.22
C THR A 20 7.31 9.90 -8.04
N LEU A 21 6.74 9.61 -6.86
CA LEU A 21 7.02 10.36 -5.63
C LEU A 21 8.46 10.18 -5.16
N ALA A 22 8.98 8.95 -5.22
CA ALA A 22 10.38 8.67 -4.86
C ALA A 22 11.34 9.47 -5.76
N THR A 23 11.09 9.50 -7.07
CA THR A 23 11.84 10.35 -8.01
C THR A 23 11.72 11.83 -7.68
N TYR A 24 10.50 12.33 -7.44
CA TYR A 24 10.26 13.75 -7.13
C TYR A 24 11.02 14.21 -5.88
N TYR A 25 11.00 13.41 -4.81
CA TYR A 25 11.66 13.74 -3.55
C TYR A 25 13.15 13.33 -3.50
N GLY A 26 13.70 12.75 -4.56
CA GLY A 26 15.08 12.27 -4.57
C GLY A 26 15.35 11.20 -3.51
N THR A 27 14.41 10.27 -3.34
CA THR A 27 14.47 9.17 -2.37
C THR A 27 14.14 7.82 -3.02
N VAL A 28 13.94 6.77 -2.22
CA VAL A 28 13.58 5.43 -2.67
C VAL A 28 12.14 5.07 -2.30
N SER A 29 11.54 4.15 -3.07
CA SER A 29 10.30 3.48 -2.72
C SER A 29 10.56 2.01 -2.39
N VAL A 30 9.83 1.47 -1.42
CA VAL A 30 9.78 0.05 -1.09
C VAL A 30 8.78 -0.60 -2.04
N PRO A 31 9.17 -1.60 -2.84
CA PRO A 31 8.25 -2.31 -3.73
C PRO A 31 7.33 -3.28 -2.97
N GLU A 32 6.26 -3.69 -3.64
CA GLU A 32 5.22 -4.54 -3.07
C GLU A 32 5.75 -5.97 -2.91
N TYR A 33 6.03 -6.39 -1.68
CA TYR A 33 6.66 -7.68 -1.40
C TYR A 33 5.78 -8.86 -1.83
N SER A 34 4.45 -8.70 -1.83
CA SER A 34 3.51 -9.73 -2.30
C SER A 34 3.80 -10.14 -3.75
N ARG A 35 4.22 -9.21 -4.62
CA ARG A 35 4.51 -9.50 -6.03
C ARG A 35 5.71 -10.42 -6.18
N GLU A 36 6.78 -10.14 -5.45
CA GLU A 36 7.99 -10.98 -5.42
C GLU A 36 7.63 -12.36 -4.87
N PHE A 37 7.00 -12.39 -3.70
CA PHE A 37 6.66 -13.64 -3.01
C PHE A 37 5.75 -14.54 -3.86
N LEU A 38 4.68 -13.99 -4.45
CA LEU A 38 3.69 -14.76 -5.21
C LEU A 38 4.24 -15.25 -6.56
N THR A 39 5.16 -14.51 -7.17
CA THR A 39 5.84 -14.94 -8.41
C THR A 39 6.69 -16.18 -8.16
N ASP A 40 7.37 -16.24 -7.02
CA ASP A 40 8.30 -17.34 -6.68
C ASP A 40 7.62 -18.54 -6.00
N LEU A 41 6.38 -18.38 -5.51
CA LEU A 41 5.71 -19.36 -4.66
C LEU A 41 5.48 -20.72 -5.33
N GLY A 42 5.36 -20.76 -6.66
CA GLY A 42 5.22 -22.00 -7.44
C GLY A 42 3.94 -22.82 -7.16
N ARG A 43 3.04 -22.29 -6.33
CA ARG A 43 1.73 -22.87 -5.99
C ARG A 43 0.73 -21.74 -5.71
N PRO A 44 -0.59 -22.02 -5.72
CA PRO A 44 -1.56 -21.08 -5.16
C PRO A 44 -1.19 -20.72 -3.71
N TYR A 45 -1.27 -19.43 -3.39
CA TYR A 45 -1.06 -18.96 -2.02
C TYR A 45 -2.25 -19.31 -1.13
N ARG A 46 -1.99 -19.34 0.16
CA ARG A 46 -2.92 -19.66 1.25
C ARG A 46 -2.92 -18.50 2.24
N GLN A 47 -3.92 -18.46 3.11
CA GLN A 47 -4.03 -17.42 4.12
C GLN A 47 -2.77 -17.31 5.01
N GLU A 48 -2.18 -18.45 5.38
CA GLU A 48 -0.94 -18.51 6.18
C GLU A 48 0.26 -17.81 5.52
N ASP A 49 0.27 -17.72 4.18
CA ASP A 49 1.33 -17.02 3.45
C ASP A 49 1.26 -15.50 3.68
N LEU A 50 0.10 -14.96 4.06
CA LEU A 50 -0.07 -13.52 4.30
C LEU A 50 0.78 -13.02 5.48
N LEU A 51 1.00 -13.86 6.50
CA LEU A 51 1.91 -13.51 7.59
C LEU A 51 3.37 -13.45 7.13
N THR A 52 3.76 -14.33 6.20
CA THR A 52 5.08 -14.29 5.58
C THR A 52 5.25 -13.04 4.72
N ILE A 53 4.23 -12.70 3.93
CA ILE A 53 4.20 -11.48 3.12
C ILE A 53 4.31 -10.24 4.01
N ALA A 54 3.57 -10.18 5.13
CA ALA A 54 3.63 -9.06 6.08
C ALA A 54 5.02 -8.88 6.67
N LYS A 55 5.66 -9.97 7.10
CA LYS A 55 7.04 -9.92 7.61
C LYS A 55 8.02 -9.48 6.54
N GLY A 56 7.90 -10.01 5.32
CA GLY A 56 8.75 -9.63 4.19
C GLY A 56 8.62 -8.16 3.78
N GLN A 57 7.40 -7.61 3.83
CA GLN A 57 7.17 -6.17 3.62
C GLN A 57 7.95 -5.35 4.66
N LEU A 58 7.82 -5.66 5.96
CA LEU A 58 8.53 -4.94 7.02
C LEU A 58 10.06 -5.08 6.93
N GLU A 59 10.58 -6.25 6.56
CA GLU A 59 12.02 -6.41 6.36
C GLU A 59 12.51 -5.60 5.15
N SER A 60 11.73 -5.55 4.07
CA SER A 60 12.01 -4.68 2.91
C SER A 60 12.02 -3.21 3.33
N GLU A 61 11.04 -2.78 4.12
CA GLU A 61 11.03 -1.42 4.67
C GLU A 61 12.29 -1.09 5.46
N LYS A 62 12.75 -1.98 6.35
CA LYS A 62 13.99 -1.78 7.12
C LYS A 62 15.23 -1.65 6.23
N ILE A 63 15.30 -2.41 5.14
CA ILE A 63 16.42 -2.36 4.19
C ILE A 63 16.42 -1.03 3.43
N TYR A 64 15.28 -0.66 2.85
CA TYR A 64 15.15 0.55 2.04
C TYR A 64 15.23 1.84 2.88
N ARG A 65 14.82 1.78 4.16
CA ARG A 65 15.00 2.88 5.13
C ARG A 65 16.45 3.34 5.24
N LYS A 66 17.44 2.45 5.07
CA LYS A 66 18.87 2.81 5.10
C LYS A 66 19.34 3.55 3.83
N ARG A 67 18.55 3.50 2.76
CA ARG A 67 18.84 4.11 1.45
C ARG A 67 18.03 5.39 1.20
N ALA A 68 16.98 5.60 1.99
CA ALA A 68 16.08 6.73 1.87
C ALA A 68 16.72 8.04 2.32
N ASN A 69 16.29 9.13 1.69
CA ASN A 69 16.69 10.49 2.03
C ASN A 69 15.47 11.29 2.50
N GLU A 70 15.47 11.68 3.78
CA GLU A 70 14.39 12.39 4.52
C GLU A 70 13.01 11.70 4.58
N ARG A 71 12.60 11.05 3.50
CA ARG A 71 11.30 10.43 3.25
C ARG A 71 11.50 9.01 2.72
N LEU A 72 10.63 8.09 3.09
CA LEU A 72 10.58 6.74 2.54
C LEU A 72 9.16 6.49 2.01
N ILE A 73 9.04 6.09 0.74
CA ILE A 73 7.74 5.82 0.11
C ILE A 73 7.46 4.32 0.15
N LEU A 74 6.27 3.91 0.57
CA LEU A 74 5.88 2.49 0.69
C LEU A 74 4.82 2.13 -0.35
N ASP A 75 5.16 1.22 -1.27
CA ASP A 75 4.21 0.50 -2.13
C ASP A 75 4.25 -0.97 -1.69
N THR A 76 3.44 -1.46 -0.79
CA THR A 76 2.40 -0.81 0.01
C THR A 76 2.73 -1.01 1.48
N ASP A 77 1.75 -1.08 2.38
CA ASP A 77 1.97 -1.43 3.79
C ASP A 77 1.00 -2.54 4.28
N LEU A 78 0.98 -2.76 5.59
CA LEU A 78 0.23 -3.84 6.21
C LEU A 78 -1.30 -3.61 6.17
N PHE A 79 -1.81 -2.41 5.88
CA PHE A 79 -3.24 -2.23 5.65
C PHE A 79 -3.72 -3.03 4.44
N VAL A 80 -2.92 -3.09 3.37
CA VAL A 80 -3.29 -3.88 2.18
C VAL A 80 -3.38 -5.36 2.51
N ILE A 81 -2.45 -5.86 3.33
CA ILE A 81 -2.45 -7.27 3.74
C ILE A 81 -3.63 -7.56 4.68
N LYS A 82 -3.92 -6.66 5.63
CA LYS A 82 -5.07 -6.77 6.53
C LYS A 82 -6.37 -6.85 5.72
N VAL A 83 -6.64 -5.81 4.93
CA VAL A 83 -7.87 -5.69 4.14
C VAL A 83 -8.04 -6.88 3.21
N TRP A 84 -6.94 -7.31 2.56
CA TRP A 84 -6.99 -8.48 1.69
C TRP A 84 -7.32 -9.78 2.43
N SER A 85 -6.70 -9.99 3.60
CA SER A 85 -6.96 -11.17 4.43
C SER A 85 -8.43 -11.25 4.85
N GLU A 86 -8.99 -10.13 5.32
CA GLU A 86 -10.37 -10.05 5.77
C GLU A 86 -11.35 -10.18 4.60
N PHE A 87 -11.05 -9.54 3.47
CA PHE A 87 -11.90 -9.60 2.29
C PHE A 87 -11.97 -11.01 1.70
N LYS A 88 -10.84 -11.71 1.59
CA LYS A 88 -10.76 -13.04 0.94
C LYS A 88 -11.07 -14.19 1.90
N TYR A 89 -10.63 -14.10 3.16
CA TYR A 89 -10.68 -15.21 4.13
C TYR A 89 -11.59 -14.93 5.32
N GLY A 90 -12.15 -13.73 5.44
CA GLY A 90 -13.10 -13.36 6.50
C GLY A 90 -12.47 -13.07 7.86
N ASN A 91 -11.15 -13.16 8.00
CA ASN A 91 -10.41 -12.79 9.20
C ASN A 91 -8.95 -12.41 8.87
N CYS A 92 -8.26 -11.78 9.82
CA CYS A 92 -6.83 -11.50 9.73
C CYS A 92 -6.07 -12.20 10.86
N ASP A 93 -4.84 -12.64 10.58
CA ASP A 93 -3.96 -13.20 11.60
C ASP A 93 -3.68 -12.13 12.67
N PRO A 94 -3.89 -12.40 13.98
CA PRO A 94 -3.65 -11.43 15.05
C PRO A 94 -2.23 -10.85 15.06
N PHE A 95 -1.23 -11.59 14.59
CA PHE A 95 0.13 -11.07 14.47
C PHE A 95 0.26 -10.01 13.37
N ILE A 96 -0.48 -10.13 12.26
CA ILE A 96 -0.52 -9.09 11.23
C ILE A 96 -1.13 -7.81 11.82
N LEU A 97 -2.21 -7.94 12.59
CA LEU A 97 -2.86 -6.81 13.26
C LEU A 97 -1.92 -6.12 14.26
N GLN A 98 -1.19 -6.90 15.07
CA GLN A 98 -0.20 -6.38 16.00
C GLN A 98 0.94 -5.66 15.26
N LEU A 99 1.47 -6.26 14.19
CA LEU A 99 2.52 -5.67 13.38
C LEU A 99 2.07 -4.36 12.72
N LEU A 100 0.84 -4.30 12.21
CA LEU A 100 0.27 -3.08 11.64
C LEU A 100 0.25 -1.95 12.66
N GLN A 101 -0.28 -2.19 13.87
CA GLN A 101 -0.35 -1.18 14.93
C GLN A 101 1.04 -0.66 15.35
N MET A 102 2.07 -1.50 15.28
CA MET A 102 3.44 -1.12 15.65
C MET A 102 4.21 -0.40 14.53
N ASN A 103 3.72 -0.44 13.29
CA ASN A 103 4.45 0.01 12.10
C ASN A 103 3.60 0.91 11.20
N LEU A 104 2.70 1.72 11.77
CA LEU A 104 1.95 2.72 11.02
C LEU A 104 2.89 3.71 10.33
N ALA A 105 2.54 4.11 9.11
CA ALA A 105 3.22 5.18 8.41
C ALA A 105 2.82 6.55 8.98
N ASP A 106 3.68 7.55 8.81
CA ASP A 106 3.40 8.92 9.26
C ASP A 106 2.27 9.56 8.42
N PHE A 107 2.16 9.17 7.14
CA PHE A 107 1.11 9.66 6.24
C PHE A 107 0.68 8.62 5.22
N TYR A 108 -0.59 8.63 4.87
CA TYR A 108 -1.20 7.69 3.94
C TYR A 108 -1.77 8.37 2.70
N LEU A 109 -1.56 7.76 1.54
CA LEU A 109 -2.19 8.14 0.28
C LEU A 109 -3.12 7.01 -0.17
N LEU A 110 -4.43 7.25 -0.11
CA LEU A 110 -5.44 6.29 -0.55
C LEU A 110 -5.78 6.54 -2.02
N THR A 111 -5.46 5.58 -2.88
CA THR A 111 -5.68 5.68 -4.33
C THR A 111 -7.09 5.26 -4.73
N SER A 112 -7.83 6.15 -5.40
CA SER A 112 -9.18 5.85 -5.91
C SER A 112 -9.16 4.89 -7.10
N PRO A 113 -10.22 4.07 -7.32
CA PRO A 113 -10.33 3.17 -8.45
C PRO A 113 -10.98 3.83 -9.69
N ASP A 114 -10.55 5.05 -10.02
CA ASP A 114 -11.09 5.86 -11.13
C ASP A 114 -10.23 5.79 -12.41
N ILE A 115 -9.32 4.82 -12.48
CA ILE A 115 -8.53 4.49 -13.68
C ILE A 115 -8.94 3.12 -14.24
N PRO A 116 -8.70 2.86 -15.54
CA PRO A 116 -8.98 1.56 -16.14
C PRO A 116 -8.34 0.42 -15.36
N TYR A 117 -9.07 -0.70 -15.25
CA TYR A 117 -8.48 -1.93 -14.77
C TYR A 117 -7.43 -2.41 -15.77
N GLU A 118 -6.38 -3.02 -15.27
CA GLU A 118 -5.35 -3.64 -16.10
C GLU A 118 -5.30 -5.11 -15.69
N ASP A 119 -5.35 -6.01 -16.67
CA ASP A 119 -5.24 -7.44 -16.39
C ASP A 119 -3.81 -7.78 -15.96
N ASP A 120 -3.70 -8.52 -14.87
CA ASP A 120 -2.44 -8.99 -14.28
C ASP A 120 -2.72 -10.36 -13.63
N PRO A 121 -1.86 -11.37 -13.79
CA PRO A 121 -2.09 -12.72 -13.26
C PRO A 121 -2.29 -12.82 -11.75
N LEU A 122 -1.87 -11.81 -10.98
CA LEU A 122 -1.98 -11.76 -9.53
C LEU A 122 -3.24 -11.02 -9.05
N ARG A 123 -4.02 -10.42 -9.95
CA ARG A 123 -5.23 -9.65 -9.59
C ARG A 123 -6.47 -10.55 -9.60
N GLU A 124 -7.32 -10.40 -8.59
CA GLU A 124 -8.42 -11.36 -8.33
C GLU A 124 -9.79 -10.69 -8.18
N SER A 125 -9.89 -9.36 -8.18
CA SER A 125 -11.09 -8.62 -7.76
C SER A 125 -11.45 -7.44 -8.68
N PRO A 126 -11.53 -7.64 -10.01
CA PRO A 126 -11.74 -6.55 -10.97
C PRO A 126 -13.04 -5.75 -10.73
N ASN A 127 -14.08 -6.42 -10.22
CA ASN A 127 -15.41 -5.85 -10.00
C ASN A 127 -15.62 -5.28 -8.59
N ASP A 128 -14.72 -5.56 -7.64
CA ASP A 128 -14.88 -5.18 -6.23
C ASP A 128 -14.06 -3.94 -5.85
N ARG A 129 -13.39 -3.29 -6.81
CA ARG A 129 -12.49 -2.16 -6.54
C ARG A 129 -13.17 -1.01 -5.78
N GLY A 130 -14.44 -0.70 -6.08
CA GLY A 130 -15.21 0.30 -5.33
C GLY A 130 -15.43 -0.10 -3.88
N ARG A 131 -15.89 -1.34 -3.65
CA ARG A 131 -16.10 -1.88 -2.30
C ARG A 131 -14.79 -1.95 -1.50
N LEU A 132 -13.71 -2.40 -2.13
CA LEU A 132 -12.39 -2.43 -1.50
C LEU A 132 -11.93 -1.02 -1.13
N PHE A 133 -12.17 -0.01 -1.98
CA PHE A 133 -11.84 1.37 -1.67
C PHE A 133 -12.57 1.87 -0.41
N ASP A 134 -13.86 1.57 -0.29
CA ASP A 134 -14.65 1.94 0.90
C ASP A 134 -14.11 1.26 2.17
N ILE A 135 -13.72 -0.01 2.08
CA ILE A 135 -13.07 -0.73 3.19
C ILE A 135 -11.75 -0.05 3.58
N TYR A 136 -10.85 0.23 2.62
CA TYR A 136 -9.60 0.94 2.90
C TYR A 136 -9.85 2.31 3.55
N HIS A 137 -10.83 3.06 3.06
CA HIS A 137 -11.16 4.36 3.62
C HIS A 137 -11.63 4.22 5.08
N GLN A 138 -12.54 3.29 5.35
CA GLN A 138 -13.03 3.03 6.71
C GLN A 138 -11.90 2.61 7.65
N GLU A 139 -11.03 1.72 7.20
CA GLU A 139 -9.86 1.24 7.96
C GLU A 139 -8.91 2.37 8.37
N LEU A 140 -8.59 3.29 7.46
CA LEU A 140 -7.74 4.44 7.77
C LEU A 140 -8.42 5.42 8.74
N VAL A 141 -9.74 5.60 8.62
CA VAL A 141 -10.53 6.43 9.54
C VAL A 141 -10.56 5.81 10.94
N GLU A 142 -10.85 4.52 11.05
CA GLU A 142 -10.92 3.80 12.34
C GLU A 142 -9.56 3.72 13.03
N ALA A 143 -8.48 3.57 12.26
CA ALA A 143 -7.12 3.63 12.79
C ALA A 143 -6.68 5.05 13.20
N ASN A 144 -7.48 6.08 12.89
CA ASN A 144 -7.20 7.48 13.18
C ASN A 144 -5.82 7.94 12.67
N VAL A 145 -5.46 7.52 11.45
CA VAL A 145 -4.22 7.91 10.78
C VAL A 145 -4.43 9.13 9.87
N SER A 146 -3.36 9.87 9.62
CA SER A 146 -3.40 10.99 8.67
C SER A 146 -3.35 10.46 7.24
N PHE A 147 -4.36 10.77 6.43
CA PHE A 147 -4.41 10.31 5.05
C PHE A 147 -5.05 11.30 4.07
N LYS A 148 -4.74 11.12 2.79
CA LYS A 148 -5.39 11.83 1.68
C LYS A 148 -5.84 10.86 0.60
N VAL A 149 -7.09 10.99 0.18
CA VAL A 149 -7.60 10.35 -1.05
C VAL A 149 -7.02 11.06 -2.27
N VAL A 150 -6.45 10.28 -3.19
CA VAL A 150 -5.91 10.76 -4.47
C VAL A 150 -6.57 10.07 -5.65
N GLN A 151 -6.87 10.85 -6.69
CA GLN A 151 -7.70 10.43 -7.82
C GLN A 151 -7.24 11.09 -9.13
N GLY A 152 -7.77 10.62 -10.25
CA GLY A 152 -7.51 11.14 -11.60
C GLY A 152 -6.26 10.56 -12.26
N SER A 153 -5.71 11.31 -13.23
CA SER A 153 -4.53 10.90 -14.00
C SER A 153 -3.28 10.79 -13.11
N PRO A 154 -2.22 10.08 -13.55
CA PRO A 154 -0.96 9.99 -12.82
C PRO A 154 -0.39 11.36 -12.42
N GLU A 155 -0.48 12.36 -13.31
CA GLU A 155 0.01 13.72 -13.04
C GLU A 155 -0.84 14.43 -11.99
N TYR A 156 -2.16 14.20 -11.99
CA TYR A 156 -3.05 14.82 -11.01
C TYR A 156 -2.87 14.20 -9.63
N ARG A 157 -2.74 12.87 -9.55
CA ARG A 157 -2.41 12.14 -8.32
C ARG A 157 -1.09 12.62 -7.73
N LEU A 158 -0.05 12.76 -8.55
CA LEU A 158 1.23 13.29 -8.10
C LEU A 158 1.08 14.69 -7.49
N ARG A 159 0.39 15.62 -8.17
CA ARG A 159 0.16 16.98 -7.65
C ARG A 159 -0.62 16.99 -6.34
N GLN A 160 -1.67 16.17 -6.24
CA GLN A 160 -2.46 16.04 -5.01
C GLN A 160 -1.60 15.49 -3.86
N SER A 161 -0.81 14.45 -4.12
CA SER A 161 0.10 13.85 -3.14
C SER A 161 1.14 14.86 -2.65
N ILE A 162 1.85 15.55 -3.56
CA ILE A 162 2.87 16.54 -3.17
C ILE A 162 2.26 17.63 -2.28
N LYS A 163 1.10 18.17 -2.68
CA LYS A 163 0.39 19.19 -1.90
C LYS A 163 0.05 18.68 -0.50
N ALA A 164 -0.57 17.50 -0.40
CA ALA A 164 -0.98 16.94 0.88
C ALA A 164 0.21 16.62 1.79
N ILE A 165 1.29 16.06 1.24
CA ILE A 165 2.53 15.76 1.97
C ILE A 165 3.14 17.05 2.52
N SER A 166 3.15 18.15 1.74
CA SER A 166 3.69 19.45 2.18
C SER A 166 2.84 20.20 3.22
N GLU A 167 1.56 19.83 3.38
CA GLU A 167 0.67 20.43 4.38
C GLU A 167 0.80 19.76 5.75
N VAL A 168 1.31 18.52 5.78
CA VAL A 168 1.45 17.68 6.99
C VAL A 168 2.90 17.71 7.52
N ILE A 169 3.87 18.05 6.67
CA ILE A 169 5.32 17.96 6.91
C ILE A 169 6.00 19.26 6.48
#